data_AF-R7Z9E1-F1
#
_entry.id   AF-R7Z9E1-F1
#
_cell.length_a   1.000
_cell.length_b   1.000
_cell.length_c   1.000
_cell.angle_alpha   90.00
_cell.angle_beta   90.00
_cell.angle_gamma   90.00
#
_symmetry.space_group_name_H-M   'P 1'
#
loop_
_entity.id
_entity.type
_entity.pdbx_description
1 polymer ?
#
loop_
_entity_poly.entity_id
_entity_poly.type
_entity_poly.pdbx_seq_one_letter_code
_entity_poly.pdbx_strand_id
1 'polypeptide(L)'
;MLVNLRSNLCSPVLLFGFVLSLICYLFSKQPDYLLLLTIAQLFFVPATLKMVLPFKKIGNGMMASMMLAITLLHWWPDGGLAIVLAFVYVIYTAFIALHGVRRFLQRGFTNIAEIAIDMGLIYLFVGGLWFFAFIADLDTGFSPLITWLTAIHFHYSACLLAISIGLFGRLHKSTSYSAVVVILLAGPILVALGITFSTSIEIVSVGLYIFAIYCLFILAIKTGFPRAQGLLLRISYGALCITILWSLLYAFGNFAGVSFVGIPDMLHFHGLMNCLFFGGIGVVAWAIEVPKTTHHNFTFPVSQIRGKLRVSGDAHPGLVDALSDFIDTTKLPAALPHFYEQTNAYRLTASVQWSTWFKPFALLYQGISRWMQQLNLPFTRKQMEMTGEIVKVDAEQDGRSAPRAWIRKIEQQTTFVAIYSKHTTAQTTYMNIALPLPFSTMIGVLYLYEKDGQLHITSAHEGDAGIYLAISHYLFKLPLHEYFIITATNDRNLTAIHTMRILGLPFLRIDYQIERTINS
;
A
#
# COMPACT_ATOMS: atom_id res chain seq x y z
N MET A 1 -18.82 -4.48 -25.31
CA MET A 1 -19.73 -4.38 -24.13
C MET A 1 -20.29 -5.74 -23.71
N LEU A 2 -21.16 -6.37 -24.51
CA LEU A 2 -21.81 -7.65 -24.13
C LEU A 2 -20.85 -8.82 -23.89
N VAL A 3 -19.76 -8.91 -24.66
CA VAL A 3 -18.74 -9.97 -24.50
C VAL A 3 -18.03 -9.89 -23.14
N ASN A 4 -17.64 -8.69 -22.71
CA ASN A 4 -16.98 -8.46 -21.41
C ASN A 4 -17.94 -8.71 -20.24
N LEU A 5 -19.19 -8.26 -20.36
CA LEU A 5 -20.22 -8.56 -19.36
C LEU A 5 -20.39 -10.08 -19.19
N ARG A 6 -20.46 -10.81 -20.31
CA ARG A 6 -20.58 -12.28 -20.30
C ARG A 6 -19.35 -12.94 -19.68
N SER A 7 -18.13 -12.47 -19.99
CA SER A 7 -16.92 -13.05 -19.39
C SER A 7 -16.82 -12.79 -17.89
N ASN A 8 -17.25 -11.60 -17.44
CA ASN A 8 -17.03 -11.13 -16.08
C ASN A 8 -18.16 -11.52 -15.11
N LEU A 9 -19.41 -11.63 -15.58
CA LEU A 9 -20.57 -11.95 -14.73
C LEU A 9 -21.21 -13.32 -15.01
N CYS A 10 -21.03 -13.90 -16.20
CA CYS A 10 -21.69 -15.18 -16.56
C CYS A 10 -20.76 -16.40 -16.43
N SER A 11 -19.73 -16.34 -15.57
CA SER A 11 -18.94 -17.52 -15.27
C SER A 11 -19.78 -18.56 -14.48
N PRO A 12 -19.55 -19.88 -14.63
CA PRO A 12 -20.39 -20.90 -14.00
C PRO A 12 -20.59 -20.72 -12.48
N VAL A 13 -19.53 -20.34 -11.77
CA VAL A 13 -19.58 -20.10 -10.30
C VAL A 13 -20.38 -18.85 -9.93
N LEU A 14 -20.39 -17.80 -10.76
CA LEU A 14 -21.20 -16.60 -10.49
C LEU A 14 -22.68 -16.83 -10.82
N LEU A 15 -22.97 -17.59 -11.88
CA LEU A 15 -24.33 -18.03 -12.17
C LEU A 15 -24.86 -18.91 -11.03
N PHE A 16 -24.03 -19.80 -10.50
CA PHE A 16 -24.35 -20.59 -9.33
C PHE A 16 -24.69 -19.71 -8.11
N GLY A 17 -23.83 -18.75 -7.76
CA GLY A 17 -24.10 -17.79 -6.68
C GLY A 17 -25.36 -16.94 -6.90
N PHE A 18 -25.63 -16.52 -8.14
CA PHE A 18 -26.86 -15.80 -8.49
C PHE A 18 -28.12 -16.66 -8.28
N VAL A 19 -28.10 -17.91 -8.75
CA VAL A 19 -29.20 -18.86 -8.55
C VAL A 19 -29.42 -19.13 -7.06
N LEU A 20 -28.35 -19.33 -6.29
CA LEU A 20 -28.44 -19.50 -4.83
C LEU A 20 -29.02 -18.25 -4.14
N SER A 21 -28.65 -17.05 -4.59
CA SER A 21 -29.22 -15.78 -4.09
C SER A 21 -30.73 -15.72 -4.35
N LEU A 22 -31.17 -16.13 -5.55
CA LEU A 22 -32.59 -16.21 -5.90
C LEU A 22 -33.33 -17.26 -5.06
N ILE A 23 -32.70 -18.40 -4.80
CA ILE A 23 -33.24 -19.45 -3.92
C ILE A 23 -33.44 -18.90 -2.50
N CYS A 24 -32.44 -18.21 -1.93
CA CYS A 24 -32.60 -17.56 -0.63
C CYS A 24 -33.73 -16.52 -0.66
N TYR A 25 -33.77 -15.66 -1.67
CA TYR A 25 -34.80 -14.61 -1.78
C TYR A 25 -36.23 -15.19 -1.86
N LEU A 26 -36.44 -16.28 -2.61
CA LEU A 26 -37.77 -16.83 -2.84
C LEU A 26 -38.25 -17.79 -1.73
N PHE A 27 -37.33 -18.49 -1.05
CA PHE A 27 -37.68 -19.63 -0.19
C PHE A 27 -37.19 -19.51 1.26
N SER A 28 -36.31 -18.55 1.58
CA SER A 28 -35.88 -18.32 2.96
C SER A 28 -37.02 -17.77 3.81
N LYS A 29 -37.15 -18.27 5.04
CA LYS A 29 -38.06 -17.70 6.07
C LYS A 29 -37.35 -16.76 7.06
N GLN A 30 -36.05 -16.55 6.86
CA GLN A 30 -35.27 -15.60 7.66
C GLN A 30 -35.71 -14.15 7.42
N PRO A 31 -35.49 -13.24 8.38
CA PRO A 31 -35.79 -11.81 8.22
C PRO A 31 -35.23 -11.20 6.92
N ASP A 32 -36.04 -10.41 6.22
CA ASP A 32 -35.73 -9.88 4.89
C ASP A 32 -34.44 -9.06 4.85
N TYR A 33 -34.11 -8.33 5.93
CA TYR A 33 -32.90 -7.51 5.97
C TYR A 33 -31.62 -8.34 5.84
N LEU A 34 -31.63 -9.62 6.22
CA LEU A 34 -30.48 -10.52 6.09
C LEU A 34 -30.11 -10.76 4.63
N LEU A 35 -31.10 -10.69 3.72
CA LEU A 35 -30.89 -10.87 2.28
C LEU A 35 -29.96 -9.79 1.68
N LEU A 36 -29.87 -8.62 2.31
CA LEU A 36 -28.94 -7.56 1.92
C LEU A 36 -27.49 -8.03 2.04
N LEU A 37 -27.14 -8.75 3.12
CA LEU A 37 -25.80 -9.33 3.25
C LEU A 37 -25.65 -10.59 2.40
N THR A 38 -26.69 -11.43 2.33
CA THR A 38 -26.66 -12.67 1.54
C THR A 38 -26.31 -12.41 0.07
N ILE A 39 -26.96 -11.43 -0.60
CA ILE A 39 -26.65 -11.13 -2.01
C ILE A 39 -25.23 -10.60 -2.20
N ALA A 40 -24.70 -9.87 -1.21
CA ALA A 40 -23.31 -9.43 -1.23
C ALA A 40 -22.35 -10.62 -1.15
N GLN A 41 -22.59 -11.55 -0.23
CA GLN A 41 -21.78 -12.75 -0.01
C GLN A 41 -21.84 -13.72 -1.20
N LEU A 42 -23.03 -13.92 -1.78
CA LEU A 42 -23.26 -14.88 -2.84
C LEU A 42 -23.00 -14.34 -4.25
N PHE A 43 -23.09 -13.02 -4.46
CA PHE A 43 -22.96 -12.46 -5.80
C PHE A 43 -22.05 -11.23 -5.89
N PHE A 44 -22.33 -10.12 -5.18
CA PHE A 44 -21.60 -8.87 -5.42
C PHE A 44 -20.10 -8.95 -5.09
N VAL A 45 -19.75 -9.51 -3.93
CA VAL A 45 -18.35 -9.68 -3.52
C VAL A 45 -17.66 -10.70 -4.45
N PRO A 46 -18.19 -11.92 -4.67
CA PRO A 46 -17.64 -12.86 -5.65
C PRO A 46 -17.40 -12.28 -7.05
N ALA A 47 -18.37 -11.55 -7.60
CA ALA A 47 -18.26 -10.92 -8.91
C ALA A 47 -17.12 -9.90 -8.94
N THR A 48 -17.05 -9.04 -7.93
CA THR A 48 -16.00 -8.03 -7.78
C THR A 48 -14.62 -8.67 -7.62
N LEU A 49 -14.49 -9.72 -6.81
CA LEU A 49 -13.24 -10.44 -6.59
C LEU A 49 -12.70 -11.04 -7.90
N LYS A 50 -13.58 -11.61 -8.74
CA LYS A 50 -13.17 -12.15 -10.05
C LYS A 50 -12.66 -11.10 -11.03
N MET A 51 -13.03 -9.82 -10.85
CA MET A 51 -12.49 -8.72 -11.67
C MET A 51 -11.04 -8.37 -11.29
N VAL A 52 -10.63 -8.63 -10.05
CA VAL A 52 -9.31 -8.19 -9.54
C VAL A 52 -8.36 -9.33 -9.18
N LEU A 53 -8.86 -10.56 -9.06
CA LEU A 53 -8.09 -11.77 -8.74
C LEU A 53 -8.22 -12.82 -9.86
N PRO A 54 -7.08 -13.38 -10.33
CA PRO A 54 -7.09 -14.46 -11.31
C PRO A 54 -7.35 -15.81 -10.60
N PHE A 55 -8.60 -16.09 -10.22
CA PHE A 55 -8.93 -17.38 -9.60
C PHE A 55 -8.77 -18.55 -10.57
N LYS A 56 -7.93 -19.51 -10.15
CA LYS A 56 -7.82 -20.85 -10.75
C LYS A 56 -8.92 -21.77 -10.18
N LYS A 57 -8.84 -23.08 -10.50
CA LYS A 57 -9.79 -24.10 -10.02
C LYS A 57 -10.02 -24.06 -8.50
N ILE A 58 -8.95 -23.97 -7.70
CA ILE A 58 -9.04 -23.93 -6.23
C ILE A 58 -9.87 -22.73 -5.76
N GLY A 59 -9.60 -21.53 -6.28
CA GLY A 59 -10.34 -20.32 -5.91
C GLY A 59 -11.83 -20.40 -6.26
N ASN A 60 -12.17 -20.95 -7.45
CA ASN A 60 -13.57 -21.18 -7.81
C ASN A 60 -14.24 -22.24 -6.93
N GLY A 61 -13.51 -23.29 -6.52
CA GLY A 61 -14.02 -24.31 -5.61
C GLY A 61 -14.30 -23.77 -4.21
N MET A 62 -13.37 -23.00 -3.63
CA MET A 62 -13.57 -22.34 -2.34
C MET A 62 -14.76 -21.37 -2.37
N MET A 63 -14.89 -20.60 -3.45
CA MET A 63 -16.02 -19.69 -3.66
C MET A 63 -17.36 -20.44 -3.78
N ALA A 64 -17.43 -21.57 -4.51
CA ALA A 64 -18.65 -22.38 -4.55
C ALA A 64 -18.99 -23.00 -3.18
N SER A 65 -17.97 -23.45 -2.44
CA SER A 65 -18.15 -24.03 -1.10
C SER A 65 -18.68 -23.00 -0.10
N MET A 66 -18.14 -21.79 -0.08
CA MET A 66 -18.66 -20.73 0.80
C MET A 66 -20.06 -20.28 0.39
N MET A 67 -20.37 -20.24 -0.92
CA MET A 67 -21.71 -19.90 -1.40
C MET A 67 -22.74 -20.91 -0.88
N LEU A 68 -22.44 -22.20 -0.98
CA LEU A 68 -23.27 -23.26 -0.41
C LEU A 68 -23.42 -23.08 1.10
N ALA A 69 -22.33 -22.81 1.83
CA ALA A 69 -22.39 -22.63 3.27
C ALA A 69 -23.31 -21.46 3.69
N ILE A 70 -23.18 -20.31 3.02
CA ILE A 70 -24.04 -19.14 3.24
C ILE A 70 -25.51 -19.46 2.91
N THR A 71 -25.78 -20.17 1.82
CA THR A 71 -27.15 -20.58 1.49
C THR A 71 -27.74 -21.50 2.55
N LEU A 72 -27.00 -22.50 3.01
CA LEU A 72 -27.48 -23.47 4.01
C LEU A 72 -27.82 -22.79 5.35
N LEU A 73 -27.14 -21.71 5.72
CA LEU A 73 -27.45 -20.92 6.92
C LEU A 73 -28.86 -20.32 6.92
N HIS A 74 -29.52 -20.17 5.77
CA HIS A 74 -30.91 -19.72 5.74
C HIS A 74 -31.91 -20.75 6.31
N TRP A 75 -31.57 -22.05 6.26
CA TRP A 75 -32.39 -23.15 6.79
C TRP A 75 -31.89 -23.68 8.12
N TRP A 76 -30.59 -23.56 8.39
CA TRP A 76 -29.96 -23.93 9.65
C TRP A 76 -29.22 -22.72 10.24
N PRO A 77 -29.95 -21.71 10.75
CA PRO A 77 -29.36 -20.46 11.25
C PRO A 77 -28.63 -20.61 12.58
N ASP A 78 -29.00 -21.63 13.39
CA ASP A 78 -28.56 -21.77 14.77
C ASP A 78 -27.86 -23.12 15.04
N GLY A 79 -27.15 -23.18 16.16
CA GLY A 79 -26.51 -24.39 16.66
C GLY A 79 -25.17 -24.72 16.01
N GLY A 80 -24.61 -25.89 16.35
CA GLY A 80 -23.24 -26.26 15.95
C GLY A 80 -23.00 -26.32 14.44
N LEU A 81 -24.01 -26.73 13.66
CA LEU A 81 -23.91 -26.75 12.19
C LEU A 81 -23.76 -25.32 11.63
N ALA A 82 -24.52 -24.36 12.15
CA ALA A 82 -24.44 -22.97 11.71
C ALA A 82 -23.05 -22.38 11.96
N ILE A 83 -22.47 -22.65 13.13
CA ILE A 83 -21.11 -22.24 13.47
C ILE A 83 -20.09 -22.82 12.48
N VAL A 84 -20.19 -24.11 12.14
CA VAL A 84 -19.31 -24.75 11.16
C VAL A 84 -19.47 -24.11 9.78
N LEU A 85 -20.69 -23.87 9.32
CA LEU A 85 -20.96 -23.22 8.03
C LEU A 85 -20.44 -21.78 7.98
N ALA A 86 -20.63 -21.00 9.04
CA ALA A 86 -20.07 -19.66 9.15
C ALA A 86 -18.53 -19.69 9.20
N PHE A 87 -17.93 -20.70 9.83
CA PHE A 87 -16.48 -20.87 9.84
C PHE A 87 -15.91 -21.17 8.44
N VAL A 88 -16.63 -21.92 7.59
CA VAL A 88 -16.27 -22.08 6.16
C VAL A 88 -16.18 -20.71 5.47
N TYR A 89 -17.10 -19.78 5.80
CA TYR A 89 -17.03 -18.42 5.28
C TYR A 89 -15.79 -17.66 5.79
N VAL A 90 -15.41 -17.80 7.06
CA VAL A 90 -14.18 -17.21 7.63
C VAL A 90 -12.93 -17.73 6.93
N ILE A 91 -12.83 -19.04 6.67
CA ILE A 91 -11.71 -19.64 5.95
C ILE A 91 -11.60 -19.02 4.55
N TYR A 92 -12.74 -18.84 3.86
CA TYR A 92 -12.77 -18.21 2.55
C TYR A 92 -12.29 -16.76 2.61
N THR A 93 -12.81 -15.95 3.53
CA THR A 93 -12.40 -14.54 3.62
C THR A 93 -10.95 -14.38 4.06
N ALA A 94 -10.42 -15.28 4.90
CA ALA A 94 -8.99 -15.34 5.24
C ALA A 94 -8.11 -15.64 4.02
N PHE A 95 -8.55 -16.57 3.17
CA PHE A 95 -7.88 -16.87 1.89
C PHE A 95 -7.85 -15.63 0.97
N ILE A 96 -8.94 -14.86 0.91
CA ILE A 96 -8.99 -13.60 0.15
C ILE A 96 -8.05 -12.53 0.76
N ALA A 97 -8.05 -12.37 2.08
CA ALA A 97 -7.15 -11.43 2.75
C ALA A 97 -5.67 -11.76 2.49
N LEU A 98 -5.29 -13.05 2.47
CA LEU A 98 -3.94 -13.47 2.13
C LEU A 98 -3.56 -13.06 0.70
N HIS A 99 -4.49 -13.09 -0.25
CA HIS A 99 -4.27 -12.53 -1.59
C HIS A 99 -4.03 -11.02 -1.56
N GLY A 100 -4.79 -10.27 -0.74
CA GLY A 100 -4.57 -8.84 -0.51
C GLY A 100 -3.19 -8.54 0.05
N VAL A 101 -2.78 -9.23 1.13
CA VAL A 101 -1.46 -9.07 1.74
C VAL A 101 -0.33 -9.40 0.74
N ARG A 102 -0.45 -10.50 0.00
CA ARG A 102 0.57 -10.88 -1.01
C ARG A 102 0.70 -9.84 -2.12
N ARG A 103 -0.42 -9.31 -2.62
CA ARG A 103 -0.42 -8.26 -3.64
C ARG A 103 0.23 -6.98 -3.12
N PHE A 104 -0.10 -6.59 -1.88
CA PHE A 104 0.52 -5.45 -1.23
C PHE A 104 2.05 -5.61 -1.11
N LEU A 105 2.51 -6.77 -0.63
CA LEU A 105 3.94 -7.08 -0.47
C LEU A 105 4.71 -7.19 -1.80
N GLN A 106 4.03 -7.27 -2.96
CA GLN A 106 4.67 -7.23 -4.28
C GLN A 106 4.79 -5.82 -4.86
N ARG A 107 4.08 -4.85 -4.28
CA ARG A 107 3.90 -3.51 -4.85
C ARG A 107 4.43 -2.42 -3.94
N GLY A 108 3.97 -2.43 -2.69
CA GLY A 108 4.28 -1.46 -1.67
C GLY A 108 3.33 -0.27 -1.66
N PHE A 109 3.86 0.88 -1.27
CA PHE A 109 3.07 2.03 -0.82
C PHE A 109 2.84 3.09 -1.89
N THR A 110 3.33 2.88 -3.11
CA THR A 110 3.35 3.93 -4.15
C THR A 110 2.19 3.87 -5.14
N ASN A 111 1.35 2.82 -5.07
CA ASN A 111 0.20 2.67 -5.96
C ASN A 111 -1.11 2.67 -5.15
N ILE A 112 -1.63 3.86 -4.86
CA ILE A 112 -2.81 4.04 -4.01
C ILE A 112 -4.06 3.31 -4.53
N ALA A 113 -4.19 3.20 -5.87
CA ALA A 113 -5.29 2.49 -6.51
C ALA A 113 -5.24 0.98 -6.21
N GLU A 114 -4.05 0.38 -6.31
CA GLU A 114 -3.89 -1.03 -5.96
C GLU A 114 -3.97 -1.27 -4.45
N ILE A 115 -3.45 -0.35 -3.62
CA ILE A 115 -3.59 -0.42 -2.16
C ILE A 115 -5.07 -0.44 -1.76
N ALA A 116 -5.92 0.35 -2.41
CA ALA A 116 -7.35 0.32 -2.14
C ALA A 116 -7.98 -1.04 -2.43
N ILE A 117 -7.61 -1.68 -3.54
CA ILE A 117 -8.06 -3.04 -3.85
C ILE A 117 -7.55 -4.01 -2.78
N ASP A 118 -6.26 -3.96 -2.46
CA ASP A 118 -5.61 -4.87 -1.52
C ASP A 118 -6.21 -4.74 -0.11
N MET A 119 -6.54 -3.51 0.33
CA MET A 119 -7.26 -3.24 1.57
C MET A 119 -8.70 -3.76 1.54
N GLY A 120 -9.41 -3.63 0.42
CA GLY A 120 -10.75 -4.22 0.27
C GLY A 120 -10.75 -5.74 0.46
N LEU A 121 -9.72 -6.43 -0.06
CA LEU A 121 -9.53 -7.87 0.14
C LEU A 121 -9.29 -8.23 1.61
N ILE A 122 -8.54 -7.40 2.34
CA ILE A 122 -8.25 -7.59 3.78
C ILE A 122 -9.50 -7.29 4.62
N TYR A 123 -10.23 -6.21 4.31
CA TYR A 123 -11.44 -5.82 5.02
C TYR A 123 -12.57 -6.86 4.90
N LEU A 124 -12.60 -7.63 3.82
CA LEU A 124 -13.54 -8.75 3.71
C LEU A 124 -13.34 -9.79 4.84
N PHE A 125 -12.10 -10.03 5.28
CA PHE A 125 -11.85 -10.94 6.41
C PHE A 125 -12.43 -10.40 7.72
N VAL A 126 -12.29 -9.10 7.97
CA VAL A 126 -12.92 -8.45 9.12
C VAL A 126 -14.45 -8.62 9.05
N GLY A 127 -15.06 -8.39 7.89
CA GLY A 127 -16.49 -8.65 7.69
C GLY A 127 -16.89 -10.10 7.92
N GLY A 128 -16.05 -11.06 7.52
CA GLY A 128 -16.25 -12.48 7.79
C GLY A 128 -16.20 -12.84 9.27
N LEU A 129 -15.29 -12.23 10.04
CA LEU A 129 -15.20 -12.41 11.49
C LEU A 129 -16.43 -11.86 12.21
N TRP A 130 -16.92 -10.67 11.83
CA TRP A 130 -18.16 -10.10 12.39
C TRP A 130 -19.39 -10.93 12.02
N PHE A 131 -19.46 -11.45 10.79
CA PHE A 131 -20.52 -12.37 10.40
C PHE A 131 -20.49 -13.67 11.22
N PHE A 132 -19.30 -14.23 11.44
CA PHE A 132 -19.13 -15.40 12.30
C PHE A 132 -19.56 -15.13 13.74
N ALA A 133 -19.15 -13.98 14.31
CA ALA A 133 -19.55 -13.57 15.65
C ALA A 133 -21.08 -13.45 15.78
N PHE A 134 -21.76 -12.94 14.75
CA PHE A 134 -23.22 -12.89 14.70
C PHE A 134 -23.85 -14.30 14.69
N ILE A 135 -23.38 -15.22 13.84
CA ILE A 135 -23.93 -16.59 13.76
C ILE A 135 -23.62 -17.42 15.01
N ALA A 136 -22.45 -17.22 15.60
CA ALA A 136 -22.01 -17.95 16.79
C ALA A 136 -22.49 -17.31 18.11
N ASP A 137 -23.30 -16.25 18.05
CA ASP A 137 -23.82 -15.49 19.20
C ASP A 137 -22.71 -15.11 20.20
N LEU A 138 -21.57 -14.62 19.68
CA LEU A 138 -20.44 -14.20 20.51
C LEU A 138 -20.74 -12.83 21.15
N ASP A 139 -20.38 -12.69 22.42
CA ASP A 139 -20.42 -11.39 23.11
C ASP A 139 -19.34 -10.45 22.53
N THR A 140 -19.77 -9.51 21.70
CA THR A 140 -18.92 -8.46 21.13
C THR A 140 -18.98 -7.15 21.91
N GLY A 141 -19.77 -7.09 22.99
CA GLY A 141 -20.15 -5.85 23.66
C GLY A 141 -21.24 -5.04 22.94
N PHE A 142 -21.78 -5.55 21.82
CA PHE A 142 -22.85 -4.93 21.04
C PHE A 142 -24.05 -5.87 20.87
N SER A 143 -25.22 -5.31 20.54
CA SER A 143 -26.40 -6.12 20.24
C SER A 143 -26.18 -7.02 19.01
N PRO A 144 -26.90 -8.15 18.86
CA PRO A 144 -26.80 -9.01 17.68
C PRO A 144 -27.03 -8.24 16.37
N LEU A 145 -27.97 -7.28 16.37
CA LEU A 145 -28.25 -6.44 15.20
C LEU A 145 -27.07 -5.53 14.85
N ILE A 146 -26.39 -4.91 15.83
CA ILE A 146 -25.20 -4.09 15.58
C ILE A 146 -24.04 -4.97 15.11
N THR A 147 -23.88 -6.17 15.68
CA THR A 147 -22.87 -7.14 15.24
C THR A 147 -23.05 -7.50 13.76
N TRP A 148 -24.27 -7.81 13.34
CA TRP A 148 -24.61 -8.05 11.94
C TRP A 148 -24.45 -6.80 11.06
N LEU A 149 -24.87 -5.63 11.54
CA LEU A 149 -24.70 -4.36 10.83
C LEU A 149 -23.21 -4.09 10.56
N THR A 150 -22.34 -4.33 11.53
CA THR A 150 -20.89 -4.22 11.33
C THR A 150 -20.41 -5.15 10.22
N ALA A 151 -20.87 -6.40 10.21
CA ALA A 151 -20.52 -7.35 9.16
C ALA A 151 -20.90 -6.82 7.75
N ILE A 152 -22.14 -6.36 7.55
CA ILE A 152 -22.58 -5.86 6.24
C ILE A 152 -21.82 -4.59 5.80
N HIS A 153 -21.48 -3.68 6.71
CA HIS A 153 -20.65 -2.52 6.37
C HIS A 153 -19.26 -2.95 5.86
N PHE A 154 -18.62 -3.95 6.47
CA PHE A 154 -17.35 -4.45 5.97
C PHE A 154 -17.44 -5.11 4.58
N HIS A 155 -18.60 -5.64 4.19
CA HIS A 155 -18.81 -6.15 2.82
C HIS A 155 -19.05 -5.02 1.81
N TYR A 156 -19.87 -4.03 2.15
CA TYR A 156 -20.22 -2.92 1.24
C TYR A 156 -19.24 -1.75 1.32
N SER A 157 -19.23 -1.02 2.44
CA SER A 157 -18.48 0.23 2.58
C SER A 157 -16.97 0.02 2.79
N ALA A 158 -16.53 -1.17 3.21
CA ALA A 158 -15.10 -1.48 3.33
C ALA A 158 -14.58 -2.32 2.14
N CYS A 159 -15.20 -3.45 1.78
CA CYS A 159 -14.71 -4.30 0.69
C CYS A 159 -15.11 -3.77 -0.70
N LEU A 160 -16.40 -3.73 -1.04
CA LEU A 160 -16.87 -3.33 -2.37
C LEU A 160 -16.43 -1.91 -2.72
N LEU A 161 -16.55 -0.96 -1.78
CA LEU A 161 -16.13 0.42 -2.01
C LEU A 161 -14.63 0.54 -2.24
N ALA A 162 -13.80 -0.10 -1.41
CA ALA A 162 -12.35 -0.03 -1.57
C ALA A 162 -11.88 -0.63 -2.90
N ILE A 163 -12.47 -1.74 -3.35
CA ILE A 163 -12.18 -2.30 -4.66
C ILE A 163 -12.68 -1.37 -5.78
N SER A 164 -13.89 -0.81 -5.65
CA SER A 164 -14.47 0.13 -6.63
C SER A 164 -13.60 1.39 -6.80
N ILE A 165 -13.17 2.03 -5.72
CA ILE A 165 -12.31 3.23 -5.80
C ILE A 165 -10.90 2.88 -6.28
N GLY A 166 -10.43 1.65 -6.06
CA GLY A 166 -9.18 1.16 -6.62
C GLY A 166 -9.25 0.92 -8.13
N LEU A 167 -10.33 0.33 -8.63
CA LEU A 167 -10.61 0.24 -10.07
C LEU A 167 -10.75 1.63 -10.71
N PHE A 168 -11.40 2.58 -10.02
CA PHE A 168 -11.46 3.97 -10.44
C PHE A 168 -10.06 4.61 -10.55
N GLY A 169 -9.16 4.36 -9.60
CA GLY A 169 -7.79 4.87 -9.63
C GLY A 169 -6.90 4.34 -10.74
N ARG A 170 -7.28 3.21 -11.36
CA ARG A 170 -6.61 2.73 -12.58
C ARG A 170 -6.94 3.61 -13.79
N LEU A 171 -8.07 4.34 -13.76
CA LEU A 171 -8.52 5.25 -14.82
C LEU A 171 -8.25 6.72 -14.49
N HIS A 172 -8.31 7.10 -13.21
CA HIS A 172 -8.16 8.48 -12.76
C HIS A 172 -6.99 8.63 -11.80
N LYS A 173 -6.02 9.48 -12.15
CA LYS A 173 -4.88 9.82 -11.27
C LYS A 173 -4.87 11.31 -10.99
N SER A 174 -4.97 11.68 -9.73
CA SER A 174 -4.83 13.05 -9.23
C SER A 174 -4.44 13.05 -7.76
N THR A 175 -3.88 14.15 -7.25
CA THR A 175 -3.54 14.29 -5.83
C THR A 175 -4.78 14.27 -4.94
N SER A 176 -5.89 14.86 -5.42
CA SER A 176 -7.18 14.82 -4.73
C SER A 176 -7.74 13.39 -4.65
N TYR A 177 -7.62 12.59 -5.71
CA TYR A 177 -7.98 11.17 -5.67
C TYR A 177 -7.22 10.41 -4.58
N SER A 178 -5.90 10.58 -4.50
CA SER A 178 -5.09 9.91 -3.47
C SER A 178 -5.56 10.28 -2.06
N ALA A 179 -5.84 11.55 -1.79
CA ALA A 179 -6.36 11.99 -0.49
C ALA A 179 -7.74 11.40 -0.18
N VAL A 180 -8.66 11.39 -1.16
CA VAL A 180 -10.00 10.81 -1.04
C VAL A 180 -9.91 9.32 -0.69
N VAL A 181 -9.06 8.55 -1.38
CA VAL A 181 -8.88 7.12 -1.10
C VAL A 181 -8.39 6.89 0.32
N VAL A 182 -7.39 7.65 0.78
CA VAL A 182 -6.87 7.50 2.15
C VAL A 182 -7.99 7.71 3.18
N ILE A 183 -8.81 8.76 3.01
CA ILE A 183 -9.93 9.04 3.91
C ILE A 183 -10.97 7.91 3.87
N LEU A 184 -11.36 7.45 2.68
CA LEU A 184 -12.35 6.38 2.54
C LEU A 184 -11.85 5.04 3.11
N LEU A 185 -10.58 4.70 2.93
CA LEU A 185 -10.00 3.48 3.49
C LEU A 185 -9.89 3.54 5.02
N ALA A 186 -9.63 4.71 5.60
CA ALA A 186 -9.60 4.90 7.04
C ALA A 186 -11.01 4.91 7.68
N GLY A 187 -12.03 5.28 6.90
CA GLY A 187 -13.41 5.46 7.35
C GLY A 187 -13.99 4.35 8.23
N PRO A 188 -14.00 3.08 7.79
CA PRO A 188 -14.56 1.97 8.59
C PRO A 188 -13.94 1.84 9.98
N ILE A 189 -12.61 2.05 10.10
CA ILE A 189 -11.90 1.96 11.37
C ILE A 189 -12.20 3.18 12.24
N LEU A 190 -12.18 4.38 11.66
CA LEU A 190 -12.45 5.63 12.38
C LEU A 190 -13.88 5.69 12.93
N VAL A 191 -14.88 5.27 12.15
CA VAL A 191 -16.28 5.20 12.59
C VAL A 191 -16.45 4.17 13.70
N ALA A 192 -15.83 2.99 13.57
CA ALA A 192 -15.87 1.96 14.63
C ALA A 192 -15.26 2.47 15.95
N LEU A 193 -14.13 3.19 15.90
CA LEU A 193 -13.54 3.83 17.07
C LEU A 193 -14.45 4.92 17.65
N GLY A 194 -15.14 5.69 16.80
CA GLY A 194 -16.12 6.69 17.23
C GLY A 194 -17.27 6.07 18.03
N ILE A 195 -17.92 5.06 17.48
CA ILE A 195 -19.04 4.36 18.13
C ILE A 195 -18.59 3.73 19.47
N THR A 196 -17.37 3.20 19.53
CA THR A 196 -16.87 2.49 20.72
C THR A 196 -16.39 3.44 21.82
N PHE A 197 -15.74 4.55 21.47
CA PHE A 197 -15.00 5.36 22.44
C PHE A 197 -15.43 6.84 22.53
N SER A 198 -15.98 7.44 21.47
CA SER A 198 -16.31 8.88 21.47
C SER A 198 -17.25 9.30 20.34
N THR A 199 -18.41 9.84 20.70
CA THR A 199 -19.38 10.44 19.76
C THR A 199 -18.81 11.62 18.98
N SER A 200 -17.86 12.37 19.55
CA SER A 200 -17.16 13.44 18.81
C SER A 200 -16.29 12.89 17.69
N ILE A 201 -15.57 11.78 17.96
CA ILE A 201 -14.80 11.06 16.93
C ILE A 201 -15.76 10.51 15.86
N GLU A 202 -16.91 9.97 16.27
CA GLU A 202 -17.93 9.47 15.34
C GLU A 202 -18.38 10.55 14.34
N ILE A 203 -18.82 11.72 14.82
CA ILE A 203 -19.29 12.81 13.96
C ILE A 203 -18.18 13.30 13.02
N VAL A 204 -16.96 13.51 13.52
CA VAL A 204 -15.84 13.97 12.69
C VAL A 204 -15.52 12.92 11.62
N SER A 205 -15.53 11.64 11.99
CA SER A 205 -15.26 10.54 11.06
C SER A 205 -16.32 10.43 9.98
N VAL A 206 -17.61 10.53 10.35
CA VAL A 206 -18.73 10.54 9.40
C VAL A 206 -18.65 11.76 8.48
N GLY A 207 -18.34 12.94 9.01
CA GLY A 207 -18.18 14.17 8.22
C GLY A 207 -17.05 14.07 7.19
N LEU A 208 -15.89 13.55 7.58
CA LEU A 208 -14.77 13.27 6.67
C LEU A 208 -15.16 12.25 5.60
N TYR A 209 -15.90 11.22 5.98
CA TYR A 209 -16.35 10.17 5.07
C TYR A 209 -17.34 10.71 4.02
N ILE A 210 -18.31 11.52 4.44
CA ILE A 210 -19.25 12.23 3.54
C ILE A 210 -18.49 13.11 2.57
N PHE A 211 -17.57 13.95 3.07
CA PHE A 211 -16.75 14.81 2.23
C PHE A 211 -16.01 14.01 1.15
N ALA A 212 -15.38 12.89 1.54
CA ALA A 212 -14.65 12.04 0.61
C ALA A 212 -15.56 11.36 -0.44
N ILE A 213 -16.77 10.92 -0.07
CA ILE A 213 -17.77 10.37 -1.00
C ILE A 213 -18.20 11.43 -2.03
N TYR A 214 -18.48 12.66 -1.60
CA TYR A 214 -18.84 13.75 -2.51
C TYR A 214 -17.68 14.10 -3.45
N CYS A 215 -16.45 14.16 -2.94
CA CYS A 215 -15.28 14.36 -3.78
C CYS A 215 -15.11 13.22 -4.79
N LEU A 216 -15.28 11.95 -4.39
CA LEU A 216 -15.26 10.79 -5.30
C LEU A 216 -16.29 10.96 -6.43
N PHE A 217 -17.52 11.36 -6.11
CA PHE A 217 -18.56 11.60 -7.10
C PHE A 217 -18.19 12.72 -8.07
N ILE A 218 -17.66 13.84 -7.58
CA ILE A 218 -17.18 14.95 -8.42
C ILE A 218 -16.04 14.48 -9.35
N LEU A 219 -15.10 13.67 -8.83
CA LEU A 219 -14.02 13.10 -9.64
C LEU A 219 -14.57 12.15 -10.71
N ALA A 220 -15.60 11.35 -10.40
CA ALA A 220 -16.26 10.49 -11.36
C ALA A 220 -17.02 11.28 -12.45
N ILE A 221 -17.57 12.44 -12.14
CA ILE A 221 -18.13 13.33 -13.18
C ILE A 221 -17.03 13.80 -14.13
N LYS A 222 -15.88 14.20 -13.59
CA LYS A 222 -14.73 14.74 -14.36
C LYS A 222 -13.93 13.69 -15.12
N THR A 223 -14.15 12.40 -14.85
CA THR A 223 -13.39 11.31 -15.49
C THR A 223 -14.04 10.86 -16.79
N GLY A 224 -13.21 10.67 -17.82
CA GLY A 224 -13.63 10.06 -19.08
C GLY A 224 -13.85 8.56 -18.92
N PHE A 225 -15.05 8.09 -19.24
CA PHE A 225 -15.43 6.68 -19.22
C PHE A 225 -16.07 6.27 -20.55
N PRO A 226 -16.09 4.97 -20.88
CA PRO A 226 -17.08 4.44 -21.83
C PRO A 226 -18.50 4.86 -21.41
N ARG A 227 -19.33 5.33 -22.37
CA ARG A 227 -20.61 6.01 -22.08
C ARG A 227 -21.51 5.26 -21.08
N ALA A 228 -21.75 3.97 -21.32
CA ALA A 228 -22.62 3.16 -20.46
C ALA A 228 -22.01 2.94 -19.06
N GLN A 229 -20.72 2.60 -18.99
CA GLN A 229 -20.02 2.42 -17.71
C GLN A 229 -20.00 3.71 -16.90
N GLY A 230 -19.69 4.85 -17.53
CA GLY A 230 -19.65 6.14 -16.85
C GLY A 230 -21.00 6.56 -16.29
N LEU A 231 -22.10 6.32 -17.02
CA LEU A 231 -23.45 6.58 -16.51
C LEU A 231 -23.76 5.74 -15.26
N LEU A 232 -23.53 4.43 -15.33
CA LEU A 232 -23.81 3.52 -14.22
C LEU A 232 -22.94 3.81 -12.99
N LEU A 233 -21.65 4.12 -13.16
CA LEU A 233 -20.77 4.50 -12.06
C LEU A 233 -21.22 5.81 -11.38
N ARG A 234 -21.68 6.79 -12.17
CA ARG A 234 -22.21 8.05 -11.62
C ARG A 234 -23.51 7.82 -10.86
N ILE A 235 -24.39 6.94 -11.36
CA ILE A 235 -25.61 6.53 -10.62
C ILE A 235 -25.22 5.85 -9.30
N SER A 236 -24.28 4.90 -9.36
CA SER A 236 -23.79 4.15 -8.20
C SER A 236 -23.18 5.05 -7.12
N TYR A 237 -22.25 5.94 -7.49
CA TYR A 237 -21.64 6.89 -6.54
C TYR A 237 -22.60 8.02 -6.11
N GLY A 238 -23.51 8.45 -6.99
CA GLY A 238 -24.56 9.41 -6.63
C GLY A 238 -25.51 8.85 -5.57
N ALA A 239 -25.83 7.55 -5.63
CA ALA A 239 -26.63 6.89 -4.60
C ALA A 239 -25.93 6.91 -3.23
N LEU A 240 -24.60 6.76 -3.17
CA LEU A 240 -23.85 6.93 -1.92
C LEU A 240 -24.00 8.35 -1.35
N CYS A 241 -23.91 9.38 -2.20
CA CYS A 241 -24.08 10.78 -1.76
C CYS A 241 -25.46 11.04 -1.14
N ILE A 242 -26.51 10.41 -1.67
CA ILE A 242 -27.88 10.60 -1.17
C ILE A 242 -28.10 9.78 0.12
N THR A 243 -27.70 8.51 0.12
CA THR A 243 -27.98 7.59 1.23
C THR A 243 -27.14 7.88 2.48
N ILE A 244 -25.95 8.46 2.34
CA ILE A 244 -25.09 8.80 3.48
C ILE A 244 -25.68 9.91 4.37
N LEU A 245 -26.63 10.71 3.84
CA LEU A 245 -27.33 11.74 4.63
C LEU A 245 -28.13 11.13 5.79
N TRP A 246 -28.64 9.90 5.65
CA TRP A 246 -29.30 9.18 6.76
C TRP A 246 -28.30 8.83 7.86
N SER A 247 -27.08 8.43 7.50
CA SER A 247 -26.01 8.18 8.48
C SER A 247 -25.60 9.45 9.21
N LEU A 248 -25.62 10.61 8.55
CA LEU A 248 -25.40 11.90 9.20
C LEU A 248 -26.50 12.24 10.21
N LEU A 249 -27.77 12.05 9.82
CA LEU A 249 -28.92 12.28 10.72
C LEU A 249 -28.87 11.36 11.94
N TYR A 250 -28.47 10.10 11.75
CA TYR A 250 -28.28 9.15 12.85
C TYR A 250 -27.16 9.56 13.81
N ALA A 251 -25.96 9.88 13.29
CA ALA A 251 -24.84 10.31 14.12
C ALA A 251 -25.14 11.63 14.86
N PHE A 252 -25.80 12.57 14.19
CA PHE A 252 -26.26 13.81 14.82
C PHE A 252 -27.33 13.55 15.89
N GLY A 253 -28.24 12.62 15.64
CA GLY A 253 -29.25 12.20 16.62
C GLY A 253 -28.63 11.64 17.90
N ASN A 254 -27.65 10.73 17.76
CA ASN A 254 -26.89 10.20 18.91
C ASN A 254 -26.20 11.31 19.71
N PHE A 255 -25.58 12.27 19.02
CA PHE A 255 -24.94 13.41 19.66
C PHE A 255 -25.92 14.35 20.36
N ALA A 256 -27.07 14.62 19.75
CA ALA A 256 -28.11 15.48 20.30
C ALA A 256 -28.97 14.79 21.38
N GLY A 257 -28.83 13.47 21.55
CA GLY A 257 -29.69 12.67 22.43
C GLY A 257 -31.12 12.52 21.91
N VAL A 258 -31.34 12.68 20.59
CA VAL A 258 -32.67 12.62 19.93
C VAL A 258 -32.65 11.58 18.81
N SER A 259 -33.67 10.72 18.76
CA SER A 259 -33.78 9.71 17.70
C SER A 259 -34.46 10.28 16.44
N PHE A 260 -33.67 10.79 15.49
CA PHE A 260 -34.19 11.25 14.19
C PHE A 260 -34.44 10.11 13.20
N VAL A 261 -33.62 9.06 13.22
CA VAL A 261 -33.66 7.94 12.26
C VAL A 261 -33.44 6.63 13.03
N GLY A 262 -34.41 5.72 12.94
CA GLY A 262 -34.27 4.39 13.54
C GLY A 262 -33.43 3.43 12.69
N ILE A 263 -32.99 2.32 13.28
CA ILE A 263 -32.30 1.25 12.55
C ILE A 263 -33.15 0.67 11.41
N PRO A 264 -34.48 0.44 11.56
CA PRO A 264 -35.31 -0.03 10.46
C PRO A 264 -35.33 0.95 9.26
N ASP A 265 -35.43 2.26 9.53
CA ASP A 265 -35.40 3.28 8.47
C ASP A 265 -34.04 3.33 7.77
N MET A 266 -32.96 3.16 8.54
CA MET A 266 -31.60 3.02 8.01
C MET A 266 -31.51 1.82 7.05
N LEU A 267 -32.05 0.66 7.43
CA LEU A 267 -32.02 -0.54 6.59
C LEU A 267 -32.85 -0.36 5.31
N HIS A 268 -34.05 0.22 5.41
CA HIS A 268 -34.94 0.41 4.28
C HIS A 268 -34.45 1.46 3.28
N PHE A 269 -33.89 2.57 3.76
CA PHE A 269 -33.39 3.62 2.88
C PHE A 269 -31.91 3.43 2.55
N HIS A 270 -31.04 3.57 3.54
CA HIS A 270 -29.60 3.49 3.34
C HIS A 270 -29.17 2.09 2.88
N GLY A 271 -29.62 1.03 3.57
CA GLY A 271 -29.26 -0.35 3.26
C GLY A 271 -29.72 -0.80 1.88
N LEU A 272 -31.03 -0.75 1.62
CA LEU A 272 -31.61 -1.22 0.35
C LEU A 272 -31.11 -0.42 -0.86
N MET A 273 -31.06 0.91 -0.77
CA MET A 273 -30.59 1.73 -1.89
C MET A 273 -29.11 1.45 -2.20
N ASN A 274 -28.26 1.28 -1.18
CA ASN A 274 -26.87 0.90 -1.40
C ASN A 274 -26.73 -0.52 -1.91
N CYS A 275 -27.61 -1.45 -1.52
CA CYS A 275 -27.65 -2.78 -2.09
C CYS A 275 -27.93 -2.75 -3.60
N LEU A 276 -28.96 -2.01 -4.03
CA LEU A 276 -29.41 -1.98 -5.42
C LEU A 276 -28.50 -1.12 -6.32
N PHE A 277 -28.25 0.12 -5.91
CA PHE A 277 -27.55 1.11 -6.74
C PHE A 277 -26.03 1.05 -6.55
N PHE A 278 -25.55 1.03 -5.31
CA PHE A 278 -24.11 0.95 -5.11
C PHE A 278 -23.57 -0.46 -5.43
N GLY A 279 -24.11 -1.50 -4.79
CA GLY A 279 -23.74 -2.89 -5.01
C GLY A 279 -24.12 -3.39 -6.41
N GLY A 280 -25.41 -3.45 -6.72
CA GLY A 280 -25.91 -3.99 -7.99
C GLY A 280 -25.39 -3.23 -9.21
N ILE A 281 -25.77 -1.96 -9.35
CA ILE A 281 -25.37 -1.15 -10.51
C ILE A 281 -23.86 -0.93 -10.56
N GLY A 282 -23.19 -0.71 -9.43
CA GLY A 282 -21.74 -0.52 -9.38
C GLY A 282 -20.96 -1.75 -9.84
N VAL A 283 -21.34 -2.95 -9.39
CA VAL A 283 -20.71 -4.21 -9.85
C VAL A 283 -20.92 -4.42 -11.34
N VAL A 284 -22.14 -4.19 -11.85
CA VAL A 284 -22.42 -4.27 -13.29
C VAL A 284 -21.58 -3.25 -14.06
N ALA A 285 -21.45 -2.02 -13.56
CA ALA A 285 -20.67 -0.98 -14.20
C ALA A 285 -19.19 -1.37 -14.34
N TRP A 286 -18.59 -1.94 -13.31
CA TRP A 286 -17.21 -2.43 -13.38
C TRP A 286 -17.06 -3.68 -14.25
N ALA A 287 -18.09 -4.53 -14.33
CA ALA A 287 -18.07 -5.69 -15.20
C ALA A 287 -18.06 -5.36 -16.70
N ILE A 288 -18.59 -4.19 -17.11
CA ILE A 288 -18.60 -3.75 -18.52
C ILE A 288 -17.19 -3.70 -19.08
N GLU A 289 -16.27 -3.09 -18.33
CA GLU A 289 -14.88 -2.94 -18.70
C GLU A 289 -14.03 -2.80 -17.44
N VAL A 290 -13.26 -3.85 -17.13
CA VAL A 290 -12.40 -3.87 -15.95
C VAL A 290 -11.06 -3.21 -16.31
N PRO A 291 -10.71 -2.05 -15.71
CA PRO A 291 -9.44 -1.40 -15.99
C PRO A 291 -8.26 -2.29 -15.58
N LYS A 292 -7.27 -2.43 -16.48
CA LYS A 292 -6.06 -3.21 -16.19
C LYS A 292 -5.15 -2.48 -15.22
N THR A 293 -4.42 -3.23 -14.40
CA THR A 293 -3.36 -2.65 -13.57
C THR A 293 -2.22 -2.14 -14.44
N THR A 294 -1.62 -1.01 -14.04
CA THR A 294 -0.39 -0.47 -14.65
C THR A 294 0.86 -0.86 -13.85
N HIS A 295 0.70 -1.63 -12.78
CA HIS A 295 1.83 -2.11 -12.00
C HIS A 295 2.51 -3.28 -12.72
N HIS A 296 3.83 -3.17 -12.84
CA HIS A 296 4.71 -4.24 -13.32
C HIS A 296 5.58 -4.72 -12.16
N ASN A 297 5.82 -6.02 -12.10
CA ASN A 297 6.74 -6.59 -11.12
C ASN A 297 8.15 -6.02 -11.36
N PHE A 298 8.87 -5.76 -10.27
CA PHE A 298 10.26 -5.32 -10.33
C PHE A 298 11.15 -6.48 -10.79
N THR A 299 11.99 -6.24 -11.81
CA THR A 299 12.85 -7.27 -12.42
C THR A 299 14.35 -6.98 -12.30
N PHE A 300 14.73 -5.82 -11.73
CA PHE A 300 16.13 -5.48 -11.52
C PHE A 300 16.78 -6.41 -10.48
N PRO A 301 18.11 -6.61 -10.53
CA PRO A 301 18.79 -7.51 -9.63
C PRO A 301 18.80 -6.94 -8.20
N VAL A 302 18.53 -7.79 -7.22
CA VAL A 302 18.38 -7.44 -5.80
C VAL A 302 19.42 -8.20 -5.00
N SER A 303 20.11 -7.52 -4.08
CA SER A 303 21.04 -8.18 -3.17
C SER A 303 20.34 -9.30 -2.40
N GLN A 304 20.98 -10.46 -2.24
CA GLN A 304 20.52 -11.58 -1.43
C GLN A 304 21.04 -11.55 0.01
N ILE A 305 21.96 -10.62 0.31
CA ILE A 305 22.57 -10.51 1.64
C ILE A 305 21.57 -9.85 2.59
N ARG A 306 21.22 -10.55 3.67
CA ARG A 306 20.31 -10.12 4.75
C ARG A 306 21.09 -10.13 6.07
N GLY A 307 20.95 -9.09 6.88
CA GLY A 307 21.61 -8.98 8.18
C GLY A 307 23.11 -8.66 8.08
N LYS A 308 23.96 -9.42 8.78
CA LYS A 308 25.40 -9.14 8.85
C LYS A 308 26.11 -9.57 7.56
N LEU A 309 26.80 -8.62 6.94
CA LEU A 309 27.67 -8.88 5.79
C LEU A 309 28.92 -9.66 6.22
N ARG A 310 29.25 -10.73 5.49
CA ARG A 310 30.58 -11.33 5.51
C ARG A 310 31.36 -10.74 4.34
N VAL A 311 32.54 -10.20 4.61
CA VAL A 311 33.36 -9.51 3.60
C VAL A 311 34.54 -10.36 3.22
N SER A 312 34.88 -10.35 1.92
CA SER A 312 35.98 -11.13 1.35
C SER A 312 37.36 -10.59 1.74
N GLY A 313 37.43 -9.32 2.19
CA GLY A 313 38.66 -8.68 2.67
C GLY A 313 39.47 -7.92 1.60
N ASP A 314 39.19 -8.13 0.31
CA ASP A 314 39.90 -7.41 -0.76
C ASP A 314 39.49 -5.94 -0.82
N ALA A 315 40.45 -5.04 -0.68
CA ALA A 315 40.22 -3.61 -0.81
C ALA A 315 39.81 -3.20 -2.24
N HIS A 316 38.98 -2.18 -2.35
CA HIS A 316 38.62 -1.53 -3.60
C HIS A 316 38.77 0.00 -3.47
N PRO A 317 39.27 0.72 -4.49
CA PRO A 317 39.59 2.14 -4.36
C PRO A 317 38.35 3.06 -4.21
N GLY A 318 37.24 2.74 -4.87
CA GLY A 318 36.05 3.60 -4.92
C GLY A 318 34.71 2.87 -4.91
N LEU A 319 33.63 3.65 -4.91
CA LEU A 319 32.25 3.17 -4.91
C LEU A 319 31.80 2.61 -6.27
N VAL A 320 32.44 3.06 -7.35
CA VAL A 320 32.19 2.62 -8.73
C VAL A 320 33.52 2.39 -9.44
N ASP A 321 33.49 1.63 -10.54
CA ASP A 321 34.66 1.45 -11.41
C ASP A 321 34.90 2.68 -12.29
N ALA A 322 33.82 3.21 -12.89
CA ALA A 322 33.84 4.45 -13.66
C ALA A 322 32.52 5.20 -13.48
N LEU A 323 32.58 6.50 -13.17
CA LEU A 323 31.36 7.32 -13.07
C LEU A 323 30.68 7.50 -14.44
N SER A 324 31.47 7.39 -15.52
CA SER A 324 30.99 7.47 -16.91
C SER A 324 30.01 6.36 -17.30
N ASP A 325 29.91 5.28 -16.52
CA ASP A 325 28.92 4.22 -16.73
C ASP A 325 27.47 4.68 -16.53
N PHE A 326 27.28 5.76 -15.77
CA PHE A 326 25.97 6.28 -15.38
C PHE A 326 25.58 7.53 -16.17
N ILE A 327 26.56 8.40 -16.45
CA ILE A 327 26.37 9.73 -17.05
C ILE A 327 27.57 10.14 -17.89
N ASP A 328 27.40 11.13 -18.77
CA ASP A 328 28.53 11.82 -19.39
C ASP A 328 29.22 12.73 -18.35
N THR A 329 30.52 12.47 -18.12
CA THR A 329 31.32 13.18 -17.12
C THR A 329 32.06 14.39 -17.68
N THR A 330 32.00 14.67 -18.99
CA THR A 330 32.77 15.75 -19.63
C THR A 330 32.45 17.15 -19.09
N LYS A 331 31.22 17.35 -18.60
CA LYS A 331 30.76 18.61 -18.01
C LYS A 331 30.99 18.70 -16.49
N LEU A 332 31.44 17.62 -15.86
CA LEU A 332 31.68 17.60 -14.43
C LEU A 332 33.14 18.01 -14.12
N PRO A 333 33.36 18.77 -13.04
CA PRO A 333 34.70 18.97 -12.49
C PRO A 333 35.38 17.63 -12.19
N ALA A 334 36.67 17.49 -12.55
CA ALA A 334 37.42 16.23 -12.44
C ALA A 334 37.45 15.63 -11.02
N ALA A 335 37.29 16.46 -9.99
CA ALA A 335 37.19 16.03 -8.61
C ALA A 335 35.98 15.10 -8.33
N LEU A 336 34.88 15.23 -9.10
CA LEU A 336 33.67 14.42 -8.93
C LEU A 336 33.87 12.96 -9.36
N PRO A 337 34.25 12.64 -10.62
CA PRO A 337 34.58 11.27 -11.00
C PRO A 337 35.65 10.66 -10.09
N HIS A 338 36.71 11.41 -9.80
CA HIS A 338 37.79 10.95 -8.92
C HIS A 338 37.29 10.58 -7.52
N PHE A 339 36.34 11.32 -6.94
CA PHE A 339 35.76 10.94 -5.64
C PHE A 339 35.00 9.61 -5.68
N TYR A 340 34.21 9.34 -6.72
CA TYR A 340 33.44 8.09 -6.82
C TYR A 340 34.33 6.88 -7.17
N GLU A 341 35.42 7.10 -7.91
CA GLU A 341 36.35 6.06 -8.36
C GLU A 341 37.50 5.81 -7.37
N GLN A 342 37.85 6.81 -6.54
CA GLN A 342 38.94 6.78 -5.55
C GLN A 342 38.45 7.29 -4.18
N THR A 343 37.28 6.82 -3.74
CA THR A 343 36.61 7.30 -2.51
C THR A 343 37.48 7.16 -1.26
N ASN A 344 38.35 6.14 -1.17
CA ASN A 344 39.26 5.98 -0.02
C ASN A 344 40.31 7.10 0.10
N ALA A 345 40.51 7.91 -0.95
CA ALA A 345 41.41 9.07 -0.94
C ALA A 345 40.75 10.35 -0.40
N TYR A 346 39.56 10.24 0.18
CA TYR A 346 38.79 11.37 0.70
C TYR A 346 38.36 11.14 2.15
N ARG A 347 38.38 12.22 2.92
CA ARG A 347 37.82 12.32 4.25
C ARG A 347 36.43 12.94 4.17
N LEU A 348 35.45 12.34 4.85
CA LEU A 348 34.07 12.82 4.87
C LEU A 348 33.68 13.28 6.26
N THR A 349 33.13 14.48 6.36
CA THR A 349 32.41 14.94 7.56
C THR A 349 30.95 15.18 7.21
N ALA A 350 30.06 14.84 8.14
CA ALA A 350 28.61 14.96 7.95
C ALA A 350 27.95 15.70 9.11
N SER A 351 26.96 16.53 8.79
CA SER A 351 26.04 17.14 9.75
C SER A 351 24.62 16.67 9.45
N VAL A 352 23.93 16.12 10.46
CA VAL A 352 22.59 15.55 10.31
C VAL A 352 21.54 16.49 10.87
N GLN A 353 20.48 16.72 10.09
CA GLN A 353 19.38 17.61 10.43
C GLN A 353 18.05 16.87 10.26
N TRP A 354 17.39 16.60 11.38
CA TRP A 354 16.04 16.03 11.41
C TRP A 354 14.97 17.12 11.40
N SER A 355 13.90 16.90 10.63
CA SER A 355 12.70 17.75 10.68
C SER A 355 12.03 17.66 12.05
N THR A 356 11.53 18.79 12.57
CA THR A 356 10.96 18.87 13.93
C THR A 356 9.82 17.88 14.16
N TRP A 357 8.93 17.71 13.19
CA TRP A 357 7.79 16.77 13.27
C TRP A 357 8.22 15.30 13.32
N PHE A 358 9.42 14.97 12.81
CA PHE A 358 9.91 13.60 12.77
C PHE A 358 10.74 13.22 14.00
N LYS A 359 11.16 14.18 14.83
CA LYS A 359 11.99 13.92 16.02
C LYS A 359 11.41 12.85 16.97
N PRO A 360 10.10 12.81 17.28
CA PRO A 360 9.53 11.75 18.12
C PRO A 360 9.71 10.34 17.50
N PHE A 361 9.49 10.21 16.20
CA PHE A 361 9.66 8.96 15.47
C PHE A 361 11.13 8.56 15.35
N ALA A 362 12.00 9.53 15.13
CA ALA A 362 13.43 9.30 15.10
C ALA A 362 13.93 8.74 16.45
N LEU A 363 13.35 9.14 17.60
CA LEU A 363 13.77 8.64 18.92
C LEU A 363 13.50 7.15 19.07
N LEU A 364 12.30 6.71 18.67
CA LEU A 364 11.93 5.29 18.59
C LEU A 364 12.84 4.55 17.62
N TYR A 365 13.08 5.16 16.45
CA TYR A 365 13.97 4.63 15.43
C TYR A 365 15.41 4.46 15.92
N GLN A 366 15.92 5.34 16.79
CA GLN A 366 17.29 5.21 17.29
C GLN A 366 17.52 3.92 18.07
N GLY A 367 16.57 3.50 18.90
CA GLY A 367 16.64 2.22 19.60
C GLY A 367 16.75 1.04 18.63
N ILE A 368 15.94 1.07 17.57
CA ILE A 368 15.93 0.07 16.50
C ILE A 368 17.26 0.11 15.71
N SER A 369 17.73 1.28 15.31
CA SER A 369 18.95 1.43 14.49
C SER A 369 20.21 0.97 15.22
N ARG A 370 20.31 1.22 16.55
CA ARG A 370 21.43 0.76 17.37
C ARG A 370 21.44 -0.76 17.49
N TRP A 371 20.26 -1.37 17.66
CA TRP A 371 20.11 -2.82 17.67
C TRP A 371 20.49 -3.44 16.32
N MET A 372 20.11 -2.79 15.21
CA MET A 372 20.41 -3.25 13.85
C MET A 372 21.87 -3.00 13.41
N GLN A 373 22.60 -2.11 14.09
CA GLN A 373 23.91 -1.59 13.67
C GLN A 373 23.90 -1.05 12.23
N GLN A 374 22.78 -0.45 11.82
CA GLN A 374 22.59 0.12 10.48
C GLN A 374 21.86 1.45 10.61
N LEU A 375 22.25 2.43 9.79
CA LEU A 375 21.61 3.75 9.72
C LEU A 375 21.52 4.45 11.09
N ASN A 376 22.52 4.24 11.97
CA ASN A 376 22.61 4.88 13.28
C ASN A 376 23.06 6.34 13.12
N LEU A 377 22.16 7.20 12.65
CA LEU A 377 22.45 8.61 12.43
C LEU A 377 22.33 9.40 13.75
N PRO A 378 23.25 10.35 14.00
CA PRO A 378 23.19 11.20 15.18
C PRO A 378 21.94 12.11 15.18
N PHE A 379 21.50 12.48 16.39
CA PHE A 379 20.51 13.55 16.59
C PHE A 379 21.13 14.94 16.60
N THR A 380 22.43 15.00 16.81
CA THR A 380 23.19 16.24 16.90
C THR A 380 23.55 16.74 15.52
N ARG A 381 23.50 18.07 15.35
CA ARG A 381 23.98 18.76 14.14
C ARG A 381 25.50 18.92 14.11
N LYS A 382 26.22 18.47 15.15
CA LYS A 382 27.68 18.52 15.18
C LYS A 382 28.23 17.76 13.98
N GLN A 383 29.24 18.34 13.35
CA GLN A 383 29.99 17.65 12.31
C GLN A 383 30.72 16.46 12.95
N MET A 384 30.62 15.31 12.28
CA MET A 384 31.31 14.11 12.71
C MET A 384 32.00 13.49 11.51
N GLU A 385 33.22 13.02 11.73
CA GLU A 385 33.99 12.32 10.72
C GLU A 385 33.44 10.91 10.51
N MET A 386 33.31 10.51 9.25
CA MET A 386 32.95 9.16 8.85
C MET A 386 34.18 8.48 8.28
N THR A 387 34.86 7.68 9.10
CA THR A 387 35.95 6.82 8.59
C THR A 387 35.35 5.58 7.95
N GLY A 388 35.93 5.10 6.87
CA GLY A 388 35.43 3.90 6.23
C GLY A 388 36.41 3.28 5.26
N GLU A 389 36.13 2.03 4.93
CA GLU A 389 36.86 1.25 3.94
C GLU A 389 35.88 0.72 2.90
N ILE A 390 36.36 0.58 1.66
CA ILE A 390 35.61 -0.09 0.61
C ILE A 390 36.28 -1.42 0.32
N VAL A 391 35.47 -2.47 0.40
CA VAL A 391 35.91 -3.86 0.23
C VAL A 391 35.00 -4.58 -0.76
N LYS A 392 35.56 -5.51 -1.53
CA LYS A 392 34.78 -6.34 -2.46
C LYS A 392 33.87 -7.29 -1.70
N VAL A 393 32.72 -7.56 -2.30
CA VAL A 393 31.75 -8.56 -1.84
C VAL A 393 31.68 -9.67 -2.89
N ASP A 394 31.45 -10.89 -2.43
CA ASP A 394 31.24 -12.03 -3.30
C ASP A 394 29.95 -11.84 -4.14
N ALA A 395 30.10 -11.90 -5.47
CA ALA A 395 29.01 -11.73 -6.41
C ALA A 395 27.98 -12.88 -6.34
N GLU A 396 28.40 -14.11 -6.01
CA GLU A 396 27.49 -15.23 -5.83
C GLU A 396 26.65 -15.07 -4.56
N GLN A 397 27.27 -14.55 -3.50
CA GLN A 397 26.57 -14.28 -2.24
C GLN A 397 25.60 -13.11 -2.35
N ASP A 398 25.98 -12.03 -3.06
CA ASP A 398 25.13 -10.86 -3.23
C ASP A 398 24.08 -11.04 -4.33
N GLY A 399 24.38 -11.78 -5.39
CA GLY A 399 23.49 -11.97 -6.54
C GLY A 399 23.45 -10.79 -7.53
N ARG A 400 24.36 -9.82 -7.40
CA ARG A 400 24.55 -8.70 -8.33
C ARG A 400 25.98 -8.69 -8.86
N SER A 401 26.20 -8.03 -9.99
CA SER A 401 27.53 -7.94 -10.62
C SER A 401 28.47 -7.00 -9.86
N ALA A 402 29.72 -7.43 -9.66
CA ALA A 402 30.79 -6.66 -9.03
C ALA A 402 30.32 -5.87 -7.78
N PRO A 403 29.78 -6.53 -6.74
CA PRO A 403 29.31 -5.83 -5.56
C PRO A 403 30.49 -5.42 -4.68
N ARG A 404 30.38 -4.25 -4.04
CA ARG A 404 31.40 -3.73 -3.12
C ARG A 404 30.74 -3.03 -1.94
N ALA A 405 31.24 -3.28 -0.74
CA ALA A 405 30.68 -2.74 0.48
C ALA A 405 31.48 -1.54 0.95
N TRP A 406 30.77 -0.42 1.17
CA TRP A 406 31.31 0.72 1.90
C TRP A 406 30.94 0.59 3.37
N ILE A 407 31.94 0.29 4.19
CA ILE A 407 31.79 0.10 5.64
C ILE A 407 32.21 1.39 6.32
N ARG A 408 31.27 2.09 6.95
CA ARG A 408 31.52 3.36 7.66
C ARG A 408 31.40 3.19 9.17
N LYS A 409 32.33 3.79 9.90
CA LYS A 409 32.40 3.80 11.36
C LYS A 409 32.38 5.24 11.89
N ILE A 410 31.62 5.45 12.96
CA ILE A 410 31.58 6.67 13.77
C ILE A 410 31.92 6.24 15.20
N GLU A 411 32.89 6.89 15.84
CA GLU A 411 33.29 6.60 17.24
C GLU A 411 33.50 5.09 17.52
N GLN A 412 34.17 4.39 16.59
CA GLN A 412 34.44 2.93 16.59
C GLN A 412 33.22 1.99 16.45
N GLN A 413 32.00 2.52 16.32
CA GLN A 413 30.82 1.72 16.03
C GLN A 413 30.55 1.69 14.52
N THR A 414 30.40 0.48 13.95
CA THR A 414 29.91 0.34 12.58
C THR A 414 28.55 1.00 12.48
N THR A 415 28.49 2.06 11.69
CA THR A 415 27.32 2.92 11.57
C THR A 415 26.50 2.53 10.34
N PHE A 416 27.19 2.10 9.28
CA PHE A 416 26.56 1.88 7.98
C PHE A 416 27.37 0.91 7.13
N VAL A 417 26.72 -0.13 6.62
CA VAL A 417 27.27 -0.98 5.55
C VAL A 417 26.31 -0.90 4.37
N ALA A 418 26.78 -0.36 3.25
CA ALA A 418 26.04 -0.36 2.00
C ALA A 418 26.84 -1.07 0.91
N ILE A 419 26.15 -1.94 0.18
CA ILE A 419 26.71 -2.74 -0.90
C ILE A 419 26.31 -2.10 -2.23
N TYR A 420 27.27 -1.45 -2.86
CA TYR A 420 27.17 -0.80 -4.16
C TYR A 420 27.34 -1.81 -5.28
N SER A 421 26.45 -1.72 -6.25
CA SER A 421 26.51 -2.37 -7.54
C SER A 421 25.83 -1.45 -8.58
N LYS A 422 25.75 -1.90 -9.82
CA LYS A 422 25.04 -1.21 -10.89
C LYS A 422 24.22 -2.22 -11.69
N HIS A 423 23.16 -1.74 -12.32
CA HIS A 423 22.42 -2.51 -13.32
C HIS A 423 21.89 -1.58 -14.40
N THR A 424 21.59 -2.13 -15.57
CA THR A 424 21.05 -1.37 -16.70
C THR A 424 19.69 -1.92 -17.08
N THR A 425 18.68 -1.06 -17.12
CA THR A 425 17.32 -1.37 -17.57
C THR A 425 16.91 -0.31 -18.59
N ALA A 426 16.38 -0.74 -19.74
CA ALA A 426 15.91 0.16 -20.80
C ALA A 426 16.90 1.31 -21.11
N GLN A 427 18.17 0.96 -21.36
CA GLN A 427 19.28 1.88 -21.68
C GLN A 427 19.70 2.84 -20.56
N THR A 428 19.08 2.78 -19.39
CA THR A 428 19.47 3.58 -18.21
C THR A 428 20.26 2.72 -17.23
N THR A 429 21.47 3.16 -16.88
CA THR A 429 22.28 2.52 -15.83
C THR A 429 21.96 3.17 -14.49
N TYR A 430 21.57 2.35 -13.51
CA TYR A 430 21.23 2.79 -12.16
C TYR A 430 22.31 2.39 -11.17
N MET A 431 22.56 3.25 -10.19
CA MET A 431 23.34 2.89 -9.02
C MET A 431 22.44 2.10 -8.07
N ASN A 432 22.78 0.83 -7.86
CA ASN A 432 21.98 -0.12 -7.09
C ASN A 432 22.67 -0.39 -5.76
N ILE A 433 22.11 0.17 -4.69
CA ILE A 433 22.70 0.16 -3.35
C ILE A 433 21.83 -0.73 -2.46
N ALA A 434 22.45 -1.71 -1.82
CA ALA A 434 21.77 -2.56 -0.85
C ALA A 434 22.25 -2.24 0.57
N LEU A 435 21.31 -2.07 1.50
CA LEU A 435 21.54 -1.91 2.92
C LEU A 435 20.97 -3.14 3.61
N PRO A 436 21.81 -4.13 3.96
CA PRO A 436 21.37 -5.32 4.67
C PRO A 436 20.78 -4.98 6.03
N LEU A 437 19.56 -5.45 6.30
CA LEU A 437 18.84 -5.29 7.58
C LEU A 437 18.55 -6.70 8.16
N PRO A 438 18.17 -6.85 9.44
CA PRO A 438 17.73 -8.15 9.94
C PRO A 438 16.57 -8.71 9.09
N PHE A 439 16.73 -9.93 8.58
CA PHE A 439 15.76 -10.66 7.75
C PHE A 439 15.34 -9.99 6.43
N SER A 440 15.87 -8.82 6.11
CA SER A 440 15.44 -7.96 5.01
C SER A 440 16.60 -7.15 4.44
N THR A 441 16.40 -6.48 3.30
CA THR A 441 17.40 -5.56 2.74
C THR A 441 16.69 -4.40 2.11
N MET A 442 17.10 -3.18 2.49
CA MET A 442 16.62 -1.98 1.82
C MET A 442 17.46 -1.76 0.57
N ILE A 443 16.81 -1.49 -0.56
CA ILE A 443 17.48 -1.28 -1.84
C ILE A 443 17.21 0.15 -2.29
N GLY A 444 18.27 0.95 -2.44
CA GLY A 444 18.23 2.24 -3.11
C GLY A 444 18.65 2.05 -4.57
N VAL A 445 17.71 2.20 -5.49
CA VAL A 445 18.00 2.29 -6.93
C VAL A 445 17.99 3.76 -7.30
N LEU A 446 19.15 4.28 -7.68
CA LEU A 446 19.36 5.71 -7.89
C LEU A 446 19.69 6.01 -9.35
N TYR A 447 19.01 7.01 -9.89
CA TYR A 447 19.27 7.61 -11.20
C TYR A 447 20.23 8.79 -11.03
N LEU A 448 21.18 8.91 -11.95
CA LEU A 448 22.21 9.95 -11.92
C LEU A 448 22.03 10.87 -13.13
N TYR A 449 22.26 12.17 -12.94
CA TYR A 449 22.33 13.12 -14.04
C TYR A 449 23.24 14.30 -13.68
N GLU A 450 23.82 14.91 -14.71
CA GLU A 450 24.55 16.16 -14.60
C GLU A 450 23.59 17.33 -14.79
N LYS A 451 23.78 18.40 -14.02
CA LYS A 451 23.14 19.69 -14.25
C LYS A 451 24.02 20.81 -13.72
N ASP A 452 24.33 21.79 -14.57
CA ASP A 452 25.10 22.98 -14.23
C ASP A 452 26.47 22.66 -13.58
N GLY A 453 27.14 21.59 -14.04
CA GLY A 453 28.41 21.09 -13.49
C GLY A 453 28.29 20.38 -12.14
N GLN A 454 27.07 20.15 -11.65
CA GLN A 454 26.76 19.43 -10.42
C GLN A 454 26.31 18.00 -10.74
N LEU A 455 26.66 17.08 -9.85
CA LEU A 455 26.17 15.70 -9.91
C LEU A 455 24.91 15.57 -9.07
N HIS A 456 23.83 15.13 -9.70
CA HIS A 456 22.57 14.83 -9.04
C HIS A 456 22.34 13.32 -8.99
N ILE A 457 21.94 12.82 -7.83
CA ILE A 457 21.60 11.40 -7.62
C ILE A 457 20.23 11.34 -6.96
N THR A 458 19.28 10.59 -7.54
CA THR A 458 17.88 10.61 -7.09
C THR A 458 17.23 9.24 -7.16
N SER A 459 16.39 8.92 -6.17
CA SER A 459 15.46 7.79 -6.25
C SER A 459 14.06 8.19 -6.78
N ALA A 460 13.86 9.46 -7.11
CA ALA A 460 12.62 10.01 -7.67
C ALA A 460 12.75 10.24 -9.19
N HIS A 461 12.79 9.16 -9.96
CA HIS A 461 12.82 9.19 -11.42
C HIS A 461 11.95 8.05 -12.00
N GLU A 462 11.64 8.10 -13.30
CA GLU A 462 11.00 6.99 -14.01
C GLU A 462 11.93 5.77 -14.14
N GLY A 463 11.33 4.62 -14.48
CA GLY A 463 12.00 3.32 -14.54
C GLY A 463 12.22 2.71 -13.16
N ASP A 464 13.41 2.15 -12.92
CA ASP A 464 13.69 1.39 -11.69
C ASP A 464 14.01 2.27 -10.47
N ALA A 465 14.21 3.59 -10.65
CA ALA A 465 14.60 4.48 -9.55
C ALA A 465 13.58 4.46 -8.40
N GLY A 466 14.07 4.29 -7.17
CA GLY A 466 13.22 4.18 -5.99
C GLY A 466 13.94 3.58 -4.79
N ILE A 467 13.28 3.66 -3.64
CA ILE A 467 13.68 2.94 -2.44
C ILE A 467 12.73 1.75 -2.26
N TYR A 468 13.29 0.57 -2.08
CA TYR A 468 12.56 -0.68 -1.97
C TYR A 468 12.94 -1.42 -0.69
N LEU A 469 12.06 -2.31 -0.24
CA LEU A 469 12.37 -3.28 0.81
C LEU A 469 12.20 -4.69 0.26
N ALA A 470 13.27 -5.47 0.36
CA ALA A 470 13.28 -6.89 0.00
C ALA A 470 13.16 -7.73 1.28
N ILE A 471 12.13 -8.58 1.36
CA ILE A 471 11.89 -9.50 2.46
C ILE A 471 11.58 -10.88 1.88
N SER A 472 12.42 -11.88 2.16
CA SER A 472 12.35 -13.18 1.48
C SER A 472 12.33 -12.98 -0.05
N HIS A 473 11.28 -13.45 -0.74
CA HIS A 473 11.06 -13.31 -2.18
C HIS A 473 10.19 -12.11 -2.57
N TYR A 474 9.73 -11.30 -1.59
CA TYR A 474 8.96 -10.10 -1.83
C TYR A 474 9.88 -8.89 -2.01
N LEU A 475 9.52 -8.03 -2.96
CA LEU A 475 10.15 -6.74 -3.19
C LEU A 475 9.04 -5.71 -3.37
N PHE A 476 9.04 -4.67 -2.55
CA PHE A 476 8.03 -3.62 -2.63
C PHE A 476 8.62 -2.23 -2.45
N LYS A 477 8.04 -1.25 -3.14
CA LYS A 477 8.51 0.14 -3.14
C LYS A 477 8.02 0.86 -1.88
N LEU A 478 8.94 1.47 -1.16
CA LEU A 478 8.66 2.30 0.01
C LEU A 478 8.25 3.71 -0.44
N PRO A 479 7.45 4.44 0.36
CA PRO A 479 7.08 5.82 0.05
C PRO A 479 8.21 6.78 0.42
N LEU A 480 9.45 6.41 0.11
CA LEU A 480 10.67 7.14 0.43
C LEU A 480 11.31 7.66 -0.85
N HIS A 481 11.79 8.89 -0.78
CA HIS A 481 12.58 9.52 -1.84
C HIS A 481 13.87 10.05 -1.26
N GLU A 482 14.94 9.83 -2.01
CA GLU A 482 16.30 10.19 -1.66
C GLU A 482 16.86 11.06 -2.78
N TYR A 483 17.57 12.12 -2.42
CA TYR A 483 18.11 13.07 -3.37
C TYR A 483 19.44 13.65 -2.88
N PHE A 484 20.46 13.56 -3.72
CA PHE A 484 21.79 14.13 -3.51
C PHE A 484 22.09 15.19 -4.56
N ILE A 485 22.70 16.28 -4.12
CA ILE A 485 23.41 17.23 -4.97
C ILE A 485 24.86 17.22 -4.52
N ILE A 486 25.80 16.93 -5.41
CA ILE A 486 27.23 16.98 -5.14
C ILE A 486 27.87 18.04 -6.03
N THR A 487 28.60 18.96 -5.40
CA THR A 487 29.22 20.11 -6.05
C THR A 487 30.69 20.16 -5.70
N ALA A 488 31.55 20.34 -6.71
CA ALA A 488 32.96 20.65 -6.47
C ALA A 488 33.13 22.13 -6.13
N THR A 489 33.78 22.40 -5.00
CA THR A 489 34.16 23.78 -4.62
C THR A 489 35.54 24.14 -5.17
N ASN A 490 36.42 23.14 -5.33
CA ASN A 490 37.71 23.20 -6.01
C ASN A 490 38.14 21.76 -6.37
N ASP A 491 39.38 21.58 -6.86
CA ASP A 491 39.91 20.28 -7.30
C ASP A 491 40.06 19.22 -6.18
N ARG A 492 39.95 19.62 -4.92
CA ARG A 492 40.16 18.75 -3.75
C ARG A 492 38.96 18.68 -2.81
N ASN A 493 38.06 19.65 -2.87
CA ASN A 493 36.98 19.82 -1.92
C ASN A 493 35.63 19.74 -2.63
N LEU A 494 34.79 18.81 -2.19
CA LEU A 494 33.41 18.68 -2.62
C LEU A 494 32.47 18.95 -1.45
N THR A 495 31.27 19.41 -1.76
CA THR A 495 30.15 19.43 -0.83
C THR A 495 29.04 18.54 -1.36
N ALA A 496 28.31 17.88 -0.47
CA ALA A 496 27.11 17.15 -0.86
C ALA A 496 25.94 17.46 0.07
N ILE A 497 24.78 17.69 -0.51
CA ILE A 497 23.53 17.83 0.23
C ILE A 497 22.69 16.60 -0.07
N HIS A 498 22.38 15.83 0.96
CA HIS A 498 21.51 14.68 0.90
C HIS A 498 20.19 14.98 1.60
N THR A 499 19.07 14.79 0.92
CA THR A 499 17.72 14.98 1.48
C THR A 499 16.88 13.72 1.32
N MET A 500 16.17 13.35 2.37
CA MET A 500 15.18 12.27 2.34
C MET A 500 13.78 12.78 2.64
N ARG A 501 12.81 12.25 1.89
CA ARG A 501 11.39 12.55 2.02
C ARG A 501 10.61 11.25 2.23
N ILE A 502 9.57 11.30 3.06
CA ILE A 502 8.60 10.22 3.25
C ILE A 502 7.22 10.75 2.88
N LEU A 503 6.49 10.05 2.00
CA LEU A 503 5.20 10.51 1.47
C LEU A 503 5.26 11.95 0.92
N GLY A 504 6.39 12.33 0.34
CA GLY A 504 6.63 13.69 -0.16
C GLY A 504 6.98 14.73 0.90
N LEU A 505 7.01 14.42 2.20
CA LEU A 505 7.40 15.34 3.26
C LEU A 505 8.89 15.18 3.62
N PRO A 506 9.70 16.25 3.64
CA PRO A 506 11.10 16.17 4.06
C PRO A 506 11.19 15.82 5.55
N PHE A 507 11.97 14.79 5.87
CA PHE A 507 12.17 14.35 7.26
C PHE A 507 13.64 14.35 7.71
N LEU A 508 14.58 14.29 6.75
CA LEU A 508 16.01 14.21 7.01
C LEU A 508 16.79 14.99 5.95
N ARG A 509 17.80 15.74 6.40
CA ARG A 509 18.82 16.36 5.57
C ARG A 509 20.19 16.06 6.17
N ILE A 510 21.16 15.76 5.32
CA ILE A 510 22.56 15.55 5.70
C ILE A 510 23.42 16.43 4.80
N ASP A 511 24.23 17.30 5.40
CA ASP A 511 25.21 18.11 4.69
C ASP A 511 26.60 17.49 4.89
N TYR A 512 27.27 17.19 3.78
CA TYR A 512 28.60 16.59 3.76
C TYR A 512 29.65 17.59 3.30
N GLN A 513 30.82 17.56 3.94
CA GLN A 513 32.06 18.11 3.42
C GLN A 513 33.00 16.95 3.11
N ILE A 514 33.59 16.98 1.92
CA ILE A 514 34.40 15.90 1.37
C ILE A 514 35.73 16.51 0.94
N GLU A 515 36.82 16.13 1.60
CA GLU A 515 38.15 16.70 1.38
C GLU A 515 39.12 15.59 0.97
N ARG A 516 39.84 15.80 -0.13
CA ARG A 516 40.85 14.85 -0.60
C ARG A 516 42.03 14.81 0.38
N THR A 517 42.32 13.66 0.94
CA THR A 517 43.49 13.48 1.82
C THR A 517 44.76 13.55 1.00
N ILE A 518 45.69 14.41 1.43
CA ILE A 518 47.04 14.45 0.90
C ILE A 518 47.81 13.36 1.66
N ASN A 519 48.10 12.24 0.99
CA ASN A 519 49.14 11.35 1.50
C ASN A 519 50.45 12.15 1.44
N SER A 520 51.02 12.41 2.61
CA SER A 520 52.39 12.96 2.74
C SER A 520 53.40 11.84 2.57
#